data_AF-A0A1Y2T5F1-F1
#
_entry.id   AF-A0A1Y2T5F1-F1
#
_cell.length_a   1.000
_cell.length_b   1.000
_cell.length_c   1.000
_cell.angle_alpha   90.00
_cell.angle_beta   90.00
_cell.angle_gamma   90.00
#
_symmetry.space_group_name_H-M   'P 1'
#
loop_
_entity.id
_entity.type
_entity.pdbx_description
1 polymer ?
#
loop_
_entity_poly.entity_id
_entity_poly.type
_entity_poly.pdbx_seq_one_letter_code
_entity_poly.pdbx_strand_id
1 'polypeptide(L)'
;RYPKPWIFNISISCNHCSDPRCVTNCPTGASYKREEDGLVLVDQEACIGCQYCVWSCPYGARHYLEEQGVVGKCNGCVDLVERGQNPACVDACVMRALEFGDLDELKRRHPEAEVFTSWGAPGAELTGPSMLVTLKPQARR
;
A
#
# COMPACT_ATOMS: atom_id res chain seq x y z
N ARG A 1 10.04 -34.26 -20.80
CA ARG A 1 10.43 -32.92 -20.29
C ARG A 1 9.45 -32.57 -19.17
N TYR A 2 9.86 -32.63 -17.91
CA TYR A 2 8.99 -32.30 -16.77
C TYR A 2 8.80 -30.77 -16.64
N PRO A 3 7.69 -30.27 -16.08
CA PRO A 3 7.52 -28.85 -15.80
C PRO A 3 8.58 -28.37 -14.80
N LYS A 4 9.00 -27.10 -14.91
CA LYS A 4 9.94 -26.44 -13.99
C LYS A 4 9.16 -25.41 -13.14
N PRO A 5 8.35 -25.85 -12.16
CA PRO A 5 7.58 -24.93 -11.34
C PRO A 5 8.51 -24.06 -10.49
N TRP A 6 8.04 -22.88 -10.14
CA TRP A 6 8.74 -21.95 -9.26
C TRP A 6 7.71 -21.20 -8.41
N ILE A 7 8.17 -20.65 -7.29
CA ILE A 7 7.36 -19.84 -6.37
C ILE A 7 8.19 -18.64 -5.90
N PHE A 8 7.53 -17.52 -5.67
CA PHE A 8 8.06 -16.39 -4.92
C PHE A 8 6.98 -15.88 -3.97
N ASN A 9 7.40 -15.12 -2.96
CA ASN A 9 6.48 -14.44 -2.05
C ASN A 9 6.64 -12.93 -2.26
N ILE A 10 5.51 -12.24 -2.20
CA ILE A 10 5.43 -10.79 -2.23
C ILE A 10 4.59 -10.36 -1.03
N SER A 11 5.08 -9.39 -0.27
CA SER A 11 4.28 -8.76 0.77
C SER A 11 3.60 -7.55 0.16
N ILE A 12 2.26 -7.50 0.24
CA ILE A 12 1.46 -6.43 -0.35
C ILE A 12 0.65 -5.79 0.76
N SER A 13 0.59 -4.46 0.74
CA SER A 13 -0.22 -3.63 1.61
C SER A 13 -0.80 -2.46 0.82
N CYS A 14 -1.46 -1.51 1.50
CA CYS A 14 -1.82 -0.25 0.86
C CYS A 14 -0.58 0.43 0.29
N ASN A 15 -0.69 0.94 -0.94
CA ASN A 15 0.41 1.59 -1.64
C ASN A 15 0.62 3.06 -1.23
N HIS A 16 -0.26 3.65 -0.41
CA HIS A 16 -0.24 5.08 -0.05
C HIS A 16 0.04 5.99 -1.26
N CYS A 17 -0.79 5.83 -2.30
CA CYS A 17 -0.51 6.33 -3.65
C CYS A 17 -0.35 7.87 -3.71
N SER A 18 0.32 8.35 -4.75
CA SER A 18 0.49 9.78 -5.04
C SER A 18 -0.84 10.45 -5.41
N ASP A 19 -1.63 9.80 -6.26
CA ASP A 19 -3.00 10.16 -6.69
C ASP A 19 -4.01 9.08 -6.26
N PRO A 20 -4.39 9.05 -4.96
CA PRO A 20 -5.23 7.99 -4.40
C PRO A 20 -6.71 8.18 -4.78
N ARG A 21 -7.20 7.36 -5.72
CA ARG A 21 -8.64 7.33 -6.13
C ARG A 21 -9.60 7.17 -4.96
N CYS A 22 -9.18 6.45 -3.93
CA CYS A 22 -9.96 6.25 -2.70
C CYS A 22 -10.18 7.54 -1.88
N VAL A 23 -9.31 8.54 -2.01
CA VAL A 23 -9.51 9.90 -1.46
C VAL A 23 -10.44 10.68 -2.37
N THR A 24 -10.15 10.73 -3.68
CA THR A 24 -10.97 11.46 -4.67
C THR A 24 -12.45 11.09 -4.63
N ASN A 25 -12.74 9.80 -4.44
CA ASN A 25 -14.11 9.27 -4.49
C ASN A 25 -14.79 9.19 -3.12
N CYS A 26 -14.18 9.72 -2.05
CA CYS A 26 -14.80 9.75 -0.73
C CYS A 26 -15.76 10.94 -0.62
N PRO A 27 -17.09 10.71 -0.52
CA PRO A 27 -18.07 11.81 -0.55
C PRO A 27 -18.07 12.65 0.72
N THR A 28 -17.57 12.12 1.85
CA THR A 28 -17.54 12.82 3.14
C THR A 28 -16.20 13.48 3.45
N GLY A 29 -15.18 13.25 2.63
CA GLY A 29 -13.81 13.67 2.95
C GLY A 29 -13.11 12.82 4.02
N ALA A 30 -13.74 11.75 4.52
CA ALA A 30 -13.15 10.87 5.53
C ALA A 30 -11.85 10.20 5.08
N SER A 31 -11.71 9.88 3.79
CA SER A 31 -10.43 9.43 3.24
C SER A 31 -9.62 10.64 2.83
N TYR A 32 -8.42 10.79 3.39
CA TYR A 32 -7.52 11.91 3.10
C TYR A 32 -6.07 11.43 2.94
N LYS A 33 -5.20 12.33 2.48
CA LYS A 33 -3.76 12.11 2.41
C LYS A 33 -3.05 13.18 3.23
N ARG A 34 -2.21 12.77 4.17
CA ARG A 34 -1.37 13.70 4.94
C ARG A 34 -0.31 14.33 4.03
N GLU A 35 -0.08 15.62 4.22
CA GLU A 35 0.90 16.37 3.42
C GLU A 35 2.34 16.11 3.87
N GLU A 36 2.54 15.83 5.16
CA GLU A 36 3.88 15.71 5.76
C GLU A 36 4.64 14.44 5.35
N ASP A 37 3.94 13.31 5.21
CA ASP A 37 4.53 11.98 4.98
C ASP A 37 3.88 11.21 3.82
N GLY A 38 2.83 11.77 3.21
CA GLY A 38 2.10 11.16 2.12
C GLY A 38 1.22 9.97 2.52
N LEU A 39 1.03 9.68 3.82
CA LEU A 39 0.15 8.61 4.26
C LEU A 39 -1.30 8.93 3.90
N VAL A 40 -1.87 8.09 3.04
CA VAL A 40 -3.32 8.02 2.85
C VAL A 40 -3.95 7.40 4.09
N LEU A 41 -4.97 8.03 4.69
CA LEU A 41 -5.63 7.63 5.94
C LEU A 41 -7.16 7.66 5.81
N VAL A 42 -7.85 7.23 6.87
CA VAL A 42 -9.31 7.30 7.01
C VAL A 42 -9.64 7.84 8.38
N ASP A 43 -10.32 8.98 8.43
CA ASP A 43 -11.01 9.48 9.60
C ASP A 43 -12.23 8.57 9.87
N GLN A 44 -12.19 7.86 10.99
CA GLN A 44 -13.24 6.91 11.35
C GLN A 44 -14.51 7.60 11.84
N GLU A 45 -14.42 8.83 12.36
CA GLU A 45 -15.59 9.58 12.84
C GLU A 45 -16.39 10.17 11.67
N ALA A 46 -15.70 10.62 10.62
CA ALA A 46 -16.32 11.14 9.40
C ALA A 46 -16.74 10.03 8.40
N CYS A 47 -16.34 8.78 8.64
CA CYS A 47 -16.64 7.66 7.73
C CYS A 47 -18.07 7.17 7.89
N ILE A 48 -18.85 7.23 6.80
CA ILE A 48 -20.25 6.75 6.78
C ILE A 48 -20.41 5.31 6.23
N GLY A 49 -19.30 4.58 6.05
CA GLY A 49 -19.38 3.19 5.60
C GLY A 49 -19.92 2.95 4.18
N CYS A 50 -19.98 3.96 3.30
CA CYS A 50 -20.54 3.83 1.95
C CYS A 50 -19.76 2.91 0.98
N GLN A 51 -18.56 2.48 1.38
CA GLN A 51 -17.68 1.57 0.64
C GLN A 51 -17.19 2.04 -0.74
N TYR A 52 -17.53 3.24 -1.25
CA TYR A 52 -17.00 3.71 -2.54
C TYR A 52 -15.48 3.67 -2.63
N CYS A 53 -14.78 3.98 -1.54
CA CYS A 53 -13.32 3.89 -1.49
C CYS A 53 -12.79 2.45 -1.57
N VAL A 54 -13.57 1.44 -1.14
CA VAL A 54 -13.25 0.01 -1.32
C VAL A 54 -13.31 -0.35 -2.80
N TRP A 55 -14.42 -0.01 -3.47
CA TRP A 55 -14.61 -0.23 -4.90
C TRP A 55 -13.61 0.54 -5.77
N SER A 56 -13.22 1.74 -5.34
CA SER A 56 -12.31 2.62 -6.09
C SER A 56 -10.84 2.23 -5.96
N CYS A 57 -10.47 1.38 -5.00
CA CYS A 57 -9.08 0.97 -4.81
C CYS A 57 -8.73 -0.16 -5.78
N PRO A 58 -7.88 0.06 -6.79
CA PRO A 58 -7.61 -0.95 -7.80
C PRO A 58 -6.70 -2.08 -7.28
N TYR A 59 -6.20 -1.95 -6.05
CA TYR A 59 -5.33 -2.90 -5.36
C TYR A 59 -6.05 -3.73 -4.29
N GLY A 60 -7.35 -3.50 -4.08
CA GLY A 60 -8.11 -4.21 -3.03
C GLY A 60 -7.62 -3.96 -1.60
N ALA A 61 -6.93 -2.85 -1.35
CA ALA A 61 -6.23 -2.58 -0.09
C ALA A 61 -7.11 -2.02 1.05
N ARG A 62 -8.44 -1.98 0.85
CA ARG A 62 -9.41 -1.40 1.80
C ARG A 62 -10.50 -2.42 2.08
N HIS A 63 -10.96 -2.46 3.33
CA HIS A 63 -11.95 -3.42 3.78
C HIS A 63 -13.02 -2.72 4.61
N TYR A 64 -14.27 -3.11 4.40
CA TYR A 64 -15.37 -2.69 5.27
C TYR A 64 -15.30 -3.48 6.58
N LEU A 65 -15.35 -2.78 7.70
CA LEU A 65 -15.32 -3.35 9.04
C LEU A 65 -16.76 -3.41 9.55
N GLU A 66 -17.42 -4.54 9.33
CA GLU A 66 -18.87 -4.69 9.56
C GLU A 66 -19.29 -4.32 10.99
N GLU A 67 -18.52 -4.73 11.99
CA GLU A 67 -18.80 -4.44 13.40
C GLU A 67 -18.75 -2.95 13.74
N GLN A 68 -17.95 -2.18 13.01
CA GLN A 68 -17.71 -0.76 13.27
C GLN A 68 -18.51 0.15 12.33
N GLY A 69 -19.05 -0.38 11.23
CA GLY A 69 -19.79 0.39 10.24
C GLY A 69 -18.93 1.32 9.37
N VAL A 70 -17.61 1.11 9.34
CA VAL A 70 -16.62 2.01 8.72
C VAL A 70 -15.60 1.25 7.86
N VAL A 71 -14.75 1.96 7.13
CA VAL A 71 -13.72 1.35 6.27
C VAL A 71 -12.34 1.41 6.93
N GLY A 72 -11.69 0.25 7.01
CA GLY A 72 -10.31 0.09 7.46
C GLY A 72 -9.33 -0.19 6.32
N LYS A 73 -8.05 0.04 6.59
CA LYS A 73 -6.91 -0.33 5.73
C LYS A 73 -5.60 -0.21 6.51
N CYS A 74 -4.49 -0.66 5.91
CA CYS A 74 -3.15 -0.29 6.38
C CYS A 74 -3.04 1.24 6.52
N ASN A 75 -2.62 1.70 7.69
CA ASN A 75 -2.42 3.12 8.03
C ASN A 75 -0.94 3.52 8.04
N GLY A 76 -0.04 2.64 7.58
CA GLY A 76 1.41 2.85 7.68
C GLY A 76 1.93 2.83 9.12
N CYS A 77 1.18 2.29 10.08
CA CYS A 77 1.47 2.40 11.52
C CYS A 77 1.74 3.84 11.95
N VAL A 78 0.85 4.75 11.53
CA VAL A 78 0.97 6.20 11.75
C VAL A 78 1.35 6.58 13.18
N ASP A 79 0.81 5.87 14.17
CA ASP A 79 1.06 6.05 15.59
C ASP A 79 2.50 5.70 16.02
N LEU A 80 3.14 4.75 15.32
CA LEU A 80 4.54 4.38 15.51
C LEU A 80 5.45 5.35 14.75
N VAL A 81 5.10 5.67 13.51
CA VAL A 81 5.87 6.59 12.65
C VAL A 81 5.99 7.97 13.30
N GLU A 82 4.92 8.49 13.91
CA GLU A 82 4.94 9.75 14.67
C GLU A 82 5.91 9.75 15.85
N ARG A 83 6.27 8.57 16.37
CA ARG A 83 7.25 8.38 17.44
C ARG A 83 8.66 8.11 16.90
N GLY A 84 8.86 8.21 15.59
CA GLY A 84 10.11 7.87 14.91
C GLY A 84 10.41 6.37 14.90
N GLN A 85 9.39 5.52 15.06
CA GLN A 85 9.51 4.07 15.03
C GLN A 85 9.12 3.51 13.65
N ASN A 86 9.62 2.31 13.35
CA ASN A 86 9.21 1.61 12.14
C ASN A 86 7.77 1.09 12.26
N PRO A 87 7.08 0.87 11.13
CA PRO A 87 5.87 0.08 11.12
C PRO A 87 6.09 -1.33 11.66
N ALA A 88 5.09 -1.87 12.35
CA ALA A 88 5.19 -3.18 13.01
C ALA A 88 5.52 -4.32 12.02
N CYS A 89 5.03 -4.25 10.77
CA CYS A 89 5.34 -5.25 9.75
C CYS A 89 6.83 -5.25 9.33
N VAL A 90 7.48 -4.08 9.37
CA VAL A 90 8.92 -3.94 9.06
C VAL A 90 9.75 -4.57 10.17
N ASP A 91 9.50 -4.19 11.42
CA ASP A 91 10.25 -4.73 12.57
C ASP A 91 10.00 -6.23 12.79
N ALA A 92 8.79 -6.72 12.50
CA ALA A 92 8.47 -8.14 12.60
C ALA A 92 9.08 -8.99 11.46
N CYS A 93 9.59 -8.38 10.40
CA CYS A 93 10.10 -9.12 9.25
C CYS A 93 11.42 -9.81 9.56
N VAL A 94 11.36 -11.09 9.96
CA VAL A 94 12.55 -11.91 10.29
C VAL A 94 13.55 -12.01 9.14
N MET A 95 13.08 -11.92 7.89
CA MET A 95 13.91 -11.96 6.69
C MET A 95 14.51 -10.61 6.32
N ARG A 96 14.11 -9.52 7.02
CA ARG A 96 14.49 -8.13 6.70
C ARG A 96 14.26 -7.78 5.23
N ALA A 97 13.14 -8.24 4.70
CA ALA A 97 12.74 -8.04 3.32
C ALA A 97 11.89 -6.77 3.12
N LEU A 98 11.45 -6.15 4.21
CA LEU A 98 10.59 -4.97 4.20
C LEU A 98 11.36 -3.77 4.72
N GLU A 99 11.05 -2.62 4.14
CA GLU A 99 11.59 -1.33 4.56
C GLU A 99 10.55 -0.24 4.34
N PHE A 100 10.61 0.80 5.17
CA PHE A 100 9.66 1.91 5.16
C PHE A 100 10.41 3.23 5.28
N GLY A 101 9.99 4.24 4.53
CA GLY A 101 10.63 5.55 4.51
C GLY A 101 10.29 6.34 3.26
N ASP A 102 11.06 7.40 3.03
CA ASP A 102 10.93 8.24 1.85
C ASP A 102 11.15 7.43 0.55
N LEU A 103 10.23 7.59 -0.40
CA LEU A 103 10.20 6.76 -1.60
C LEU A 103 11.44 6.99 -2.50
N ASP A 104 11.93 8.22 -2.58
CA ASP A 104 13.07 8.55 -3.43
C ASP A 104 14.39 8.10 -2.80
N GLU A 105 14.50 8.17 -1.47
CA GLU A 105 15.60 7.53 -0.75
C GLU A 105 15.59 6.00 -0.92
N LEU A 106 14.42 5.35 -0.82
CA LEU A 106 14.28 3.92 -1.05
C LEU A 106 14.72 3.54 -2.47
N LYS A 107 14.29 4.27 -3.51
CA LYS A 107 14.72 4.04 -4.90
C LYS A 107 16.23 4.17 -5.06
N ARG A 108 16.86 5.17 -4.41
CA ARG A 108 18.30 5.37 -4.49
C ARG A 108 19.08 4.22 -3.85
N ARG A 109 18.58 3.66 -2.75
CA ARG A 109 19.24 2.56 -2.02
C ARG A 109 18.99 1.20 -2.66
N HIS A 110 17.86 1.03 -3.35
CA HIS A 110 17.46 -0.20 -4.04
C HIS A 110 17.12 0.09 -5.51
N PRO A 111 18.13 0.38 -6.36
CA PRO A 111 17.92 0.79 -7.75
C PRO A 111 17.27 -0.30 -8.62
N GLU A 112 17.28 -1.56 -8.17
CA GLU A 112 16.61 -2.68 -8.82
C GLU A 112 15.13 -2.83 -8.46
N ALA A 113 14.66 -2.10 -7.45
CA ALA A 113 13.28 -2.13 -7.00
C ALA A 113 12.41 -1.24 -7.89
N GLU A 114 11.25 -1.76 -8.26
CA GLU A 114 10.32 -1.09 -9.17
C GLU A 114 8.89 -1.15 -8.62
N VAL A 115 8.02 -0.27 -9.11
CA VAL A 115 6.59 -0.37 -8.80
C VAL A 115 6.07 -1.70 -9.33
N PHE A 116 5.34 -2.43 -8.51
CA PHE A 116 4.77 -3.71 -8.91
C PHE A 116 3.60 -3.52 -9.90
N THR A 117 3.87 -3.77 -11.18
CA THR A 117 2.87 -3.71 -12.28
C THR A 117 2.71 -5.04 -13.02
N SER A 118 3.28 -6.12 -12.49
CA SER A 118 3.19 -7.46 -13.08
C SER A 118 1.96 -8.22 -12.58
N TRP A 119 1.66 -9.39 -13.16
CA TRP A 119 0.61 -10.31 -12.67
C TRP A 119 -0.80 -9.70 -12.55
N GLY A 120 -1.19 -8.86 -13.51
CA GLY A 120 -2.51 -8.22 -13.52
C GLY A 120 -2.65 -7.09 -12.51
N ALA A 121 -1.56 -6.67 -11.86
CA ALA A 121 -1.55 -5.45 -11.08
C ALA A 121 -1.87 -4.23 -11.97
N PRO A 122 -2.63 -3.23 -11.46
CA PRO A 122 -2.90 -2.00 -12.19
C PRO A 122 -1.62 -1.27 -12.59
N GLY A 123 -1.65 -0.62 -13.75
CA GLY A 123 -0.57 0.25 -14.20
C GLY A 123 -0.27 1.38 -13.20
N ALA A 124 1.01 1.72 -13.06
CA ALA A 124 1.46 2.72 -12.08
C ALA A 124 0.86 4.11 -12.35
N GLU A 125 0.58 4.43 -13.61
CA GLU A 125 -0.03 5.68 -14.07
C GLU A 125 -1.43 5.93 -13.51
N LEU A 126 -2.14 4.89 -13.07
CA LEU A 126 -3.51 5.02 -12.58
C LEU A 126 -3.59 5.78 -11.26
N THR A 127 -2.61 5.58 -10.36
CA THR A 127 -2.63 6.14 -9.01
C THR A 127 -1.26 6.61 -8.48
N GLY A 128 -0.16 6.29 -9.16
CA GLY A 128 1.21 6.49 -8.67
C GLY A 128 1.47 5.80 -7.33
N PRO A 129 1.42 4.45 -7.27
CA PRO A 129 1.62 3.71 -6.03
C PRO A 129 3.04 3.91 -5.45
N SER A 130 3.14 3.99 -4.12
CA SER A 130 4.39 4.24 -3.38
C SER A 130 5.00 2.97 -2.78
N MET A 131 4.80 1.83 -3.43
CA MET A 131 5.39 0.54 -3.05
C MET A 131 6.36 0.08 -4.13
N LEU A 132 7.58 -0.24 -3.71
CA LEU A 132 8.64 -0.77 -4.57
C LEU A 132 8.90 -2.23 -4.22
N VAL A 133 9.15 -3.04 -5.24
CA VAL A 133 9.41 -4.46 -5.10
C VAL A 133 10.61 -4.86 -5.94
N THR A 134 11.58 -5.52 -5.31
CA THR A 134 12.67 -6.18 -6.03
C THR A 134 12.17 -7.51 -6.59
N LEU A 135 11.68 -7.49 -7.83
CA LEU A 135 11.15 -8.69 -8.47
C LEU A 135 12.22 -9.75 -8.70
N LYS A 136 11.96 -10.97 -8.21
CA LYS A 136 12.78 -12.14 -8.53
C LYS A 136 12.73 -12.39 -10.04
N PRO A 137 13.80 -12.89 -10.69
CA PRO A 137 13.81 -13.15 -12.14
C PRO A 137 12.65 -14.02 -12.63
N GLN A 138 12.19 -14.94 -11.78
CA GLN A 138 11.04 -15.81 -12.04
C GLN A 138 9.73 -15.03 -12.15
N ALA A 139 9.59 -13.91 -11.44
CA ALA A 139 8.40 -13.06 -11.38
C ALA A 139 8.30 -12.03 -12.51
N ARG A 140 9.37 -11.82 -13.31
CA ARG A 140 9.43 -10.85 -14.41
C ARG A 140 8.89 -11.37 -15.76
N ARG A 141 8.23 -12.54 -15.75
CA ARG A 141 7.73 -13.20 -16.96
C ARG A 141 6.28 -12.89 -17.24
#